data_AF-A0A975YEA1-F1
#
_entry.id   AF-A0A975YEA1-F1
#
_cell.length_a   1.000
_cell.length_b   1.000
_cell.length_c   1.000
_cell.angle_alpha   90.00
_cell.angle_beta   90.00
_cell.angle_gamma   90.00
#
_symmetry.space_group_name_H-M   'P 1'
#
loop_
_entity.id
_entity.type
_entity.pdbx_description
1 polymer ?
#
loop_
_entity_poly.entity_id
_entity_poly.type
_entity_poly.pdbx_seq_one_letter_code
_entity_poly.pdbx_strand_id
1 'polypeptide(L)'
;MRIPFVLLLLSLACGGASYAFGGPTLTLPMAVSGLSAIAAFYLVIKACLWGRKKAPAPVQEAQTIARVRVAQTPTPEAQIPAPARKKGPRPSRRGAIWRRSPPRHVVIDGSNVMHWNGEVPRLTTLKEVVAALIGQGYQPGIVFDANAGYKLGDRYLDDRDFAKLLNLPGDRVLVVGKGEPADPTILAAARDLGAKVVTNDRFRDWATDFPEVAENNFLVHGGYRDGKLWLEERVLTQADAVAA
;
A
#
# COMPACT_ATOMS: atom_id res chain seq x y z
N MET A 1 18.15 18.80 -16.35
CA MET A 1 18.25 18.65 -17.82
C MET A 1 19.54 19.19 -18.44
N ARG A 2 20.25 20.17 -17.86
CA ARG A 2 21.45 20.78 -18.48
C ARG A 2 22.68 19.86 -18.50
N ILE A 3 22.96 19.14 -17.41
CA ILE A 3 24.13 18.25 -17.28
C ILE A 3 24.11 17.08 -18.29
N PRO A 4 23.01 16.32 -18.49
CA PRO A 4 23.01 15.22 -19.46
C PRO A 4 23.11 15.68 -20.91
N PHE A 5 22.59 16.87 -21.23
CA PHE A 5 22.68 17.43 -22.59
C PHE A 5 24.10 17.87 -22.94
N VAL A 6 24.82 18.45 -21.97
CA VAL A 6 26.24 18.81 -22.14
C VAL A 6 27.12 17.58 -22.34
N LEU A 7 26.85 16.48 -21.61
CA LEU A 7 27.56 15.21 -21.79
C LEU A 7 27.29 14.57 -23.16
N LEU A 8 26.05 14.67 -23.66
CA LEU A 8 25.68 14.21 -24.99
C LEU A 8 26.42 15.00 -26.08
N LEU A 9 26.43 16.33 -25.99
CA LEU A 9 27.14 17.20 -26.94
C LEU A 9 28.66 16.97 -26.92
N LEU A 10 29.24 16.78 -25.73
CA LEU A 10 30.67 16.50 -25.59
C LEU A 10 31.03 15.14 -26.20
N SER A 11 30.18 14.11 -26.01
CA SER A 11 30.36 12.78 -26.60
C SER A 11 30.28 12.81 -28.13
N LEU A 12 29.28 13.51 -28.68
CA LEU A 12 29.11 13.71 -30.13
C LEU A 12 30.29 14.47 -30.75
N ALA A 13 30.78 15.53 -30.08
CA ALA A 13 31.94 16.31 -30.53
C ALA A 13 33.22 15.46 -30.54
N CYS A 14 33.43 14.64 -29.50
CA CYS A 14 34.61 13.78 -29.39
C CYS A 14 34.58 12.65 -30.45
N GLY A 15 33.41 12.06 -30.70
CA GLY A 15 33.22 11.06 -31.77
C GLY A 15 33.46 11.64 -33.17
N GLY A 16 32.98 12.86 -33.43
CA GLY A 16 33.20 13.56 -34.70
C GLY A 16 34.67 13.91 -34.95
N ALA A 17 35.39 14.36 -33.92
CA ALA A 17 36.82 14.63 -34.01
C ALA A 17 37.62 13.34 -34.31
N SER A 18 37.29 12.23 -33.64
CA SER A 18 37.93 10.94 -33.87
C SER A 18 37.74 10.44 -35.31
N TYR A 19 36.55 10.63 -35.89
CA TYR A 19 36.25 10.28 -37.28
C TYR A 19 37.03 11.15 -38.30
N ALA A 20 37.18 12.44 -38.02
CA ALA A 20 37.86 13.38 -38.92
C ALA A 20 39.38 13.15 -39.00
N PHE A 21 40.02 12.70 -37.91
CA PHE A 21 41.47 12.49 -37.86
C PHE A 21 41.91 11.03 -38.09
N GLY A 22 41.04 10.04 -37.89
CA GLY A 22 41.38 8.61 -37.93
C GLY A 22 40.92 7.81 -39.16
N GLY A 23 40.07 8.37 -40.03
CA GLY A 23 39.46 7.64 -41.15
C GLY A 23 38.43 6.58 -40.70
N PRO A 24 37.77 5.86 -41.62
CA PRO A 24 36.62 4.99 -41.33
C PRO A 24 37.06 3.59 -40.85
N THR A 25 38.05 3.52 -39.96
CA THR A 25 38.42 2.26 -39.29
C THR A 25 37.78 2.24 -37.92
N LEU A 26 37.15 1.12 -37.55
CA LEU A 26 36.44 0.95 -36.28
C LEU A 26 37.46 0.86 -35.13
N THR A 27 38.00 2.01 -34.74
CA THR A 27 38.95 2.09 -33.64
C THR A 27 38.24 1.79 -32.32
N LEU A 28 38.91 1.09 -31.40
CA LEU A 28 38.44 0.82 -30.04
C LEU A 28 37.76 2.04 -29.36
N PRO A 29 38.30 3.27 -29.44
CA PRO A 29 37.62 4.45 -28.91
C PRO A 29 36.28 4.79 -29.60
N MET A 30 36.14 4.59 -30.92
CA MET A 30 34.85 4.78 -31.60
C MET A 30 33.79 3.79 -31.11
N ALA A 31 34.16 2.53 -30.89
CA ALA A 31 33.25 1.53 -30.35
C ALA A 31 32.76 1.87 -28.93
N VAL A 32 33.67 2.32 -28.05
CA VAL A 32 33.32 2.75 -26.69
C VAL A 32 32.42 3.99 -26.70
N SER A 33 32.69 4.96 -27.58
CA SER A 33 31.82 6.14 -27.74
C SER A 33 30.42 5.80 -28.26
N GLY A 34 30.32 4.84 -29.20
CA GLY A 34 29.05 4.37 -29.74
C GLY A 34 28.19 3.72 -28.66
N LEU A 35 28.78 2.83 -27.84
CA LEU A 35 28.09 2.19 -26.73
C LEU A 35 27.62 3.21 -25.67
N SER A 36 28.44 4.21 -25.36
CA SER A 36 28.09 5.28 -24.44
C SER A 36 26.92 6.14 -24.96
N ALA A 37 26.91 6.46 -26.26
CA ALA A 37 25.82 7.21 -26.89
C ALA A 37 24.49 6.44 -26.87
N ILE A 38 24.53 5.12 -27.09
CA ILE A 38 23.34 4.25 -27.01
C ILE A 38 22.79 4.22 -25.57
N ALA A 39 23.66 4.08 -24.57
CA ALA A 39 23.26 4.09 -23.16
C ALA A 39 22.64 5.43 -22.74
N ALA A 40 23.23 6.55 -23.17
CA ALA A 40 22.68 7.89 -22.92
C ALA A 40 21.32 8.08 -23.59
N PHE A 41 21.16 7.61 -24.84
CA PHE A 41 19.89 7.68 -25.57
C PHE A 41 18.80 6.85 -24.88
N TYR A 42 19.13 5.65 -24.40
CA TYR A 42 18.21 4.83 -23.60
C TYR A 42 17.75 5.54 -22.33
N LEU A 43 18.66 6.20 -21.59
CA LEU A 43 18.31 6.95 -20.38
C LEU A 43 17.41 8.17 -20.68
N VAL A 44 17.63 8.86 -21.80
CA VAL A 44 16.77 9.97 -22.24
C VAL A 44 15.38 9.47 -22.62
N ILE A 45 15.27 8.34 -23.34
CA ILE A 45 13.97 7.71 -23.65
C ILE A 45 13.26 7.33 -22.35
N LYS A 46 13.94 6.65 -21.42
CA LYS A 46 13.37 6.26 -20.13
C LYS A 46 12.88 7.48 -19.34
N ALA A 47 13.64 8.57 -19.32
CA ALA A 47 13.24 9.82 -18.65
C ALA A 47 12.05 10.50 -19.31
N CYS A 48 11.98 10.54 -20.65
CA CYS A 48 10.85 11.08 -21.40
C CYS A 48 9.57 10.25 -21.24
N LEU A 49 9.70 8.93 -21.16
CA LEU A 49 8.57 8.03 -20.91
C LEU A 49 8.08 8.12 -19.46
N TRP A 50 8.99 8.38 -18.50
CA TRP A 50 8.64 8.63 -17.10
C TRP A 50 7.93 9.98 -16.88
N GLY A 51 8.22 10.99 -17.71
CA GLY A 51 7.63 12.33 -17.65
C GLY A 51 6.18 12.44 -18.15
N ARG A 52 5.64 11.40 -18.79
CA ARG A 52 4.19 11.30 -19.09
C ARG A 52 3.42 10.63 -17.96
N LYS A 53 3.65 11.06 -16.71
CA LYS A 53 2.66 10.84 -15.65
C LYS A 53 1.45 11.71 -16.00
N LYS A 54 0.44 11.06 -16.59
CA LYS A 54 -0.89 11.59 -16.83
C LYS A 54 -1.40 12.11 -15.48
N ALA A 55 -1.84 13.37 -15.43
CA ALA A 55 -2.58 13.88 -14.29
C ALA A 55 -3.67 12.86 -13.90
N PRO A 56 -3.87 12.56 -12.61
CA PRO A 56 -4.91 11.64 -12.19
C PRO A 56 -6.23 12.12 -12.79
N ALA A 57 -6.91 11.23 -13.52
CA ALA A 57 -8.24 11.49 -14.02
C ALA A 57 -9.15 11.88 -12.84
N PRO A 58 -10.09 12.82 -13.01
CA PRO A 58 -10.98 13.21 -11.94
C PRO A 58 -11.74 11.99 -11.42
N VAL A 59 -11.65 11.80 -10.11
CA VAL A 59 -12.30 10.76 -9.30
C VAL A 59 -13.81 10.79 -9.57
N GLN A 60 -14.26 9.97 -10.52
CA GLN A 60 -15.69 9.79 -10.83
C GLN A 60 -16.24 8.43 -10.38
N GLU A 61 -15.40 7.51 -9.92
CA GLU A 61 -15.84 6.18 -9.46
C GLU A 61 -16.28 6.13 -7.99
N ALA A 62 -15.93 7.13 -7.18
CA ALA A 62 -16.40 7.25 -5.79
C ALA A 62 -17.93 7.48 -5.67
N GLN A 63 -18.59 7.93 -6.74
CA GLN A 63 -20.04 8.19 -6.75
C GLN A 63 -20.90 6.96 -7.08
N THR A 64 -20.31 5.87 -7.61
CA THR A 64 -21.05 4.63 -7.90
C THR A 64 -21.33 3.84 -6.61
N ILE A 65 -20.39 3.84 -5.66
CA ILE A 65 -20.51 3.11 -4.40
C ILE A 65 -21.53 3.78 -3.45
N ALA A 66 -21.67 5.10 -3.53
CA ALA A 66 -22.66 5.87 -2.76
C ALA A 66 -24.10 5.69 -3.27
N ARG A 67 -24.31 5.37 -4.56
CA ARG A 67 -25.66 5.14 -5.11
C ARG A 67 -26.22 3.75 -4.79
N VAL A 68 -25.38 2.75 -4.57
CA VAL A 68 -25.86 1.40 -4.21
C VAL A 68 -26.36 1.34 -2.75
N ARG A 69 -25.90 2.24 -1.88
CA ARG A 69 -26.29 2.24 -0.46
C ARG A 69 -27.59 3.00 -0.13
N VAL A 70 -28.16 3.75 -1.08
CA VAL A 70 -29.40 4.55 -0.87
C VAL A 70 -30.64 3.89 -1.48
N ALA A 71 -30.49 2.79 -2.22
CA ALA A 71 -31.62 2.10 -2.90
C ALA A 71 -32.16 0.87 -2.14
N GLN A 72 -32.05 0.82 -0.81
CA GLN A 72 -32.77 -0.16 0.01
C GLN A 72 -33.59 0.54 1.09
N THR A 73 -34.66 1.19 0.63
CA THR A 73 -35.83 1.46 1.44
C THR A 73 -36.57 0.14 1.65
N PRO A 74 -36.79 -0.35 2.88
CA PRO A 74 -37.78 -1.41 3.11
C PRO A 74 -39.17 -0.78 3.11
N THR A 75 -39.91 -0.93 2.01
CA THR A 75 -41.34 -0.60 1.87
C THR A 75 -42.19 -1.78 2.40
N PRO A 76 -43.39 -1.55 2.97
CA PRO A 76 -43.85 -2.24 4.17
C PRO A 76 -44.71 -3.49 3.92
N GLU A 77 -44.69 -4.38 4.92
CA GLU A 77 -45.86 -5.08 5.46
C GLU A 77 -46.76 -5.87 4.48
N ALA A 78 -46.44 -7.17 4.33
CA ALA A 78 -47.44 -8.19 4.00
C ALA A 78 -47.55 -9.16 5.18
N GLN A 79 -48.73 -9.12 5.80
CA GLN A 79 -49.15 -9.83 7.00
C GLN A 79 -49.14 -11.35 6.82
N ILE A 80 -48.48 -12.06 7.74
CA ILE A 80 -48.80 -13.45 8.08
C ILE A 80 -48.89 -13.50 9.62
N PRO A 81 -50.06 -13.80 10.22
CA PRO A 81 -50.20 -13.79 11.67
C PRO A 81 -49.56 -15.04 12.28
N ALA A 82 -48.50 -14.85 13.07
CA ALA A 82 -47.91 -15.89 13.91
C ALA A 82 -48.69 -16.03 15.24
N PRO A 83 -48.88 -17.24 15.79
CA PRO A 83 -49.74 -17.46 16.93
C PRO A 83 -49.12 -16.93 18.25
N ALA A 84 -50.00 -16.37 19.08
CA ALA A 84 -49.68 -15.70 20.33
C ALA A 84 -48.96 -16.60 21.34
N ARG A 85 -47.70 -16.26 21.68
CA ARG A 85 -47.02 -16.73 22.90
C ARG A 85 -47.14 -15.69 24.01
N LYS A 86 -47.67 -16.11 25.16
CA LYS A 86 -47.89 -15.29 26.37
C LYS A 86 -46.58 -14.73 26.92
N LYS A 87 -46.55 -13.42 27.20
CA LYS A 87 -45.41 -12.70 27.82
C LYS A 87 -45.36 -12.98 29.33
N GLY A 88 -44.28 -13.59 29.81
CA GLY A 88 -43.89 -13.53 31.22
C GLY A 88 -42.97 -12.32 31.49
N PRO A 89 -42.95 -11.75 32.70
CA PRO A 89 -42.18 -10.55 33.00
C PRO A 89 -40.68 -10.87 33.08
N ARG A 90 -39.84 -10.10 32.38
CA ARG A 90 -38.38 -10.13 32.54
C ARG A 90 -37.85 -8.78 33.01
N PRO A 91 -36.87 -8.77 33.93
CA PRO A 91 -36.57 -7.66 34.81
C PRO A 91 -35.81 -6.53 34.10
N SER A 92 -36.07 -5.30 34.53
CA SER A 92 -35.37 -4.09 34.12
C SER A 92 -33.90 -4.12 34.53
N ARG A 93 -33.00 -4.40 33.58
CA ARG A 93 -31.56 -4.15 33.75
C ARG A 93 -31.26 -2.73 33.28
N ARG A 94 -31.12 -1.85 34.28
CA ARG A 94 -30.44 -0.55 34.21
C ARG A 94 -29.18 -0.68 33.35
N GLY A 95 -29.07 0.20 32.35
CA GLY A 95 -28.03 0.19 31.34
C GLY A 95 -26.64 0.42 31.92
N ALA A 96 -25.85 -0.64 31.99
CA ALA A 96 -24.41 -0.53 31.84
C ALA A 96 -24.14 -0.20 30.36
N ILE A 97 -24.08 1.09 30.04
CA ILE A 97 -23.56 1.56 28.76
C ILE A 97 -22.05 1.26 28.81
N TRP A 98 -21.67 0.06 28.36
CA TRP A 98 -20.30 -0.18 27.92
C TRP A 98 -20.05 0.82 26.78
N ARG A 99 -19.34 1.91 27.09
CA ARG A 99 -18.74 2.75 26.05
C ARG A 99 -17.79 1.84 25.30
N ARG A 100 -18.23 1.26 24.18
CA ARG A 100 -17.33 0.60 23.24
C ARG A 100 -16.42 1.71 22.74
N SER A 101 -15.16 1.72 23.18
CA SER A 101 -14.14 2.60 22.60
C SER A 101 -14.16 2.41 21.08
N PRO A 102 -14.01 3.50 20.31
CA PRO A 102 -14.00 3.39 18.85
C PRO A 102 -12.92 2.39 18.41
N PRO A 103 -13.19 1.60 17.35
CA PRO A 103 -12.26 0.59 16.88
C PRO A 103 -10.92 1.21 16.49
N ARG A 104 -9.83 0.62 16.99
CA ARG A 104 -8.46 1.04 16.69
C ARG A 104 -8.05 0.44 15.35
N HIS A 105 -8.20 1.18 14.27
CA HIS A 105 -7.82 0.72 12.93
C HIS A 105 -6.31 0.75 12.74
N VAL A 106 -5.79 -0.21 11.98
CA VAL A 106 -4.40 -0.26 11.54
C VAL A 106 -4.36 -0.74 10.10
N VAL A 107 -3.58 -0.08 9.26
CA VAL A 107 -3.36 -0.48 7.87
C VAL A 107 -2.01 -1.17 7.78
N ILE A 108 -1.95 -2.34 7.17
CA ILE A 108 -0.73 -3.12 7.00
C ILE A 108 -0.34 -3.06 5.52
N ASP A 109 0.92 -2.72 5.27
CA ASP A 109 1.56 -2.94 3.98
C ASP A 109 1.91 -4.43 3.85
N GLY A 110 1.00 -5.19 3.23
CA GLY A 110 1.12 -6.64 3.11
C GLY A 110 2.33 -7.06 2.28
N SER A 111 2.66 -6.27 1.25
CA SER A 111 3.79 -6.54 0.35
C SER A 111 5.13 -6.25 0.99
N ASN A 112 5.21 -5.35 1.98
CA ASN A 112 6.41 -5.16 2.80
C ASN A 112 6.51 -6.21 3.92
N VAL A 113 5.43 -6.39 4.69
CA VAL A 113 5.44 -7.25 5.88
C VAL A 113 5.75 -8.70 5.55
N MET A 114 5.28 -9.21 4.42
CA MET A 114 5.55 -10.61 4.06
C MET A 114 7.05 -10.93 3.93
N HIS A 115 7.93 -9.94 3.73
CA HIS A 115 9.38 -10.14 3.64
C HIS A 115 10.12 -10.04 4.98
N TRP A 116 9.46 -9.68 6.07
CA TRP A 116 10.13 -9.40 7.36
C TRP A 116 10.88 -10.60 7.96
N ASN A 117 10.53 -11.83 7.58
CA ASN A 117 11.22 -13.03 8.04
C ASN A 117 12.17 -13.59 6.98
N GLY A 118 13.36 -12.99 6.93
CA GLY A 118 14.48 -13.43 6.10
C GLY A 118 14.35 -13.06 4.63
N GLU A 119 13.74 -11.92 4.31
CA GLU A 119 13.61 -11.31 2.97
C GLU A 119 12.87 -12.15 1.92
N VAL A 120 12.39 -13.34 2.30
CA VAL A 120 11.55 -14.20 1.47
C VAL A 120 10.10 -13.88 1.77
N PRO A 121 9.26 -13.64 0.75
CA PRO A 121 7.84 -13.37 0.95
C PRO A 121 7.15 -14.60 1.55
N ARG A 122 6.56 -14.42 2.73
CA ARG A 122 5.84 -15.48 3.46
C ARG A 122 4.53 -14.96 4.00
N LEU A 123 3.45 -15.66 3.63
CA LEU A 123 2.13 -15.38 4.17
C LEU A 123 2.04 -15.67 5.68
N THR A 124 2.83 -16.63 6.19
CA THR A 124 2.87 -16.96 7.63
C THR A 124 3.30 -15.75 8.45
N THR A 125 4.30 -15.01 7.98
CA THR A 125 4.76 -13.78 8.62
C THR A 125 3.65 -12.73 8.72
N LEU A 126 2.93 -12.51 7.63
CA LEU A 126 1.80 -11.60 7.64
C LEU A 126 0.67 -12.06 8.59
N LYS A 127 0.39 -13.37 8.64
CA LYS A 127 -0.60 -13.94 9.59
C LYS A 127 -0.19 -13.72 11.05
N GLU A 128 1.08 -13.86 11.38
CA GLU A 128 1.59 -13.62 12.73
C GLU A 128 1.43 -12.14 13.14
N VAL A 129 1.71 -11.21 12.23
CA VAL A 129 1.49 -9.77 12.45
C VAL A 129 0.00 -9.46 12.65
N VAL A 130 -0.87 -9.99 11.80
CA VAL A 130 -2.32 -9.83 11.91
C VAL A 130 -2.83 -10.37 13.26
N ALA A 131 -2.38 -11.56 13.67
CA ALA A 131 -2.77 -12.16 14.93
C ALA A 131 -2.29 -11.34 16.13
N ALA A 132 -1.06 -10.81 16.09
CA ALA A 132 -0.51 -9.94 17.13
C ALA A 132 -1.33 -8.65 17.28
N LEU A 133 -1.70 -8.00 16.17
CA LEU A 133 -2.48 -6.77 16.17
C LEU A 133 -3.91 -7.00 16.67
N ILE A 134 -4.57 -8.08 16.23
CA ILE A 134 -5.90 -8.46 16.73
C ILE A 134 -5.84 -8.76 18.24
N GLY A 135 -4.79 -9.46 18.69
CA GLY A 135 -4.56 -9.74 20.12
C GLY A 135 -4.40 -8.48 20.98
N GLN A 136 -3.95 -7.37 20.37
CA GLN A 136 -3.84 -6.06 21.01
C GLN A 136 -5.10 -5.19 20.85
N GLY A 137 -6.18 -5.72 20.25
CA GLY A 137 -7.46 -5.01 20.08
C GLY A 137 -7.55 -4.13 18.84
N TYR A 138 -6.61 -4.24 17.89
CA TYR A 138 -6.67 -3.53 16.62
C TYR A 138 -7.55 -4.24 15.59
N GLN A 139 -8.05 -3.46 14.63
CA GLN A 139 -8.72 -3.96 13.43
C GLN A 139 -7.79 -3.75 12.21
N PRO A 140 -7.07 -4.79 11.78
CA PRO A 140 -6.17 -4.69 10.64
C PRO A 140 -6.93 -4.67 9.32
N GLY A 141 -6.64 -3.68 8.48
CA GLY A 141 -6.84 -3.68 7.04
C GLY A 141 -5.49 -3.89 6.34
N ILE A 142 -5.48 -4.58 5.22
CA ILE A 142 -4.25 -4.96 4.52
C ILE A 142 -4.32 -4.45 3.10
N VAL A 143 -3.26 -3.79 2.66
CA VAL A 143 -3.11 -3.34 1.29
C VAL A 143 -1.88 -4.02 0.68
N PHE A 144 -2.03 -4.52 -0.53
CA PHE A 144 -0.98 -5.19 -1.28
C PHE A 144 -0.67 -4.44 -2.58
N ASP A 145 0.60 -4.50 -2.99
CA ASP A 145 0.98 -4.17 -4.36
C ASP A 145 0.39 -5.18 -5.36
N ALA A 146 0.25 -4.76 -6.62
CA ALA A 146 -0.28 -5.61 -7.69
C ALA A 146 0.54 -6.89 -7.94
N ASN A 147 1.78 -6.93 -7.45
CA ASN A 147 2.73 -8.02 -7.65
C ASN A 147 2.81 -8.98 -6.45
N ALA A 148 2.07 -8.74 -5.37
CA ALA A 148 2.17 -9.51 -4.14
C ALA A 148 1.92 -11.00 -4.37
N GLY A 149 0.92 -11.32 -5.21
CA GLY A 149 0.60 -12.70 -5.55
C GLY A 149 1.77 -13.42 -6.20
N TYR A 150 2.43 -12.77 -7.15
CA TYR A 150 3.59 -13.31 -7.87
C TYR A 150 4.84 -13.47 -6.99
N LYS A 151 4.91 -12.74 -5.87
CA LYS A 151 5.98 -12.89 -4.88
C LYS A 151 5.74 -14.12 -3.99
N LEU A 152 4.48 -14.43 -3.65
CA LEU A 152 4.13 -15.60 -2.82
C LEU A 152 4.06 -16.92 -3.60
N GLY A 153 3.85 -16.86 -4.91
CA GLY A 153 3.86 -18.00 -5.82
C GLY A 153 3.83 -17.53 -7.26
N ASP A 154 3.83 -18.43 -8.24
CA ASP A 154 3.94 -18.02 -9.65
C ASP A 154 2.58 -17.66 -10.29
N ARG A 155 1.75 -16.88 -9.58
CA ARG A 155 0.43 -16.45 -10.10
C ARG A 155 -0.07 -15.14 -9.50
N TYR A 156 -0.97 -14.50 -10.23
CA TYR A 156 -1.75 -13.37 -9.71
C TYR A 156 -2.72 -13.82 -8.62
N LEU A 157 -2.91 -12.98 -7.60
CA LEU A 157 -3.88 -13.15 -6.52
C LEU A 157 -4.62 -11.82 -6.33
N ASP A 158 -5.95 -11.86 -6.28
CA ASP A 158 -6.78 -10.69 -6.02
C ASP A 158 -7.13 -10.54 -4.52
N ASP A 159 -7.90 -9.49 -4.20
CA ASP A 159 -8.38 -9.20 -2.84
C ASP A 159 -9.06 -10.41 -2.18
N ARG A 160 -9.86 -11.14 -2.95
CA ARG A 160 -10.64 -12.28 -2.45
C ARG A 160 -9.74 -13.47 -2.18
N ASP A 161 -8.74 -13.70 -3.03
CA ASP A 161 -7.75 -14.75 -2.83
C ASP A 161 -6.93 -14.49 -1.57
N PHE A 162 -6.42 -13.27 -1.39
CA PHE A 162 -5.68 -12.90 -0.19
C PHE A 162 -6.55 -12.96 1.07
N ALA A 163 -7.79 -12.48 1.01
CA ALA A 163 -8.73 -12.55 2.13
C ALA A 163 -8.96 -13.99 2.59
N LYS A 164 -9.16 -14.93 1.65
CA LYS A 164 -9.28 -16.38 1.97
C LYS A 164 -8.01 -16.93 2.57
N LEU A 165 -6.86 -16.61 1.98
CA LEU A 165 -5.55 -17.07 2.44
C LEU A 165 -5.24 -16.59 3.87
N LEU A 166 -5.67 -15.37 4.21
CA LEU A 166 -5.48 -14.73 5.52
C LEU A 166 -6.60 -15.01 6.52
N ASN A 167 -7.69 -15.66 6.09
CA ASN A 167 -8.90 -15.84 6.88
C ASN A 167 -9.47 -14.51 7.42
N LEU A 168 -9.46 -13.48 6.57
CA LEU A 168 -10.00 -12.16 6.87
C LEU A 168 -11.25 -11.90 6.03
N PRO A 169 -12.19 -11.06 6.52
CA PRO A 169 -13.24 -10.48 5.69
C PRO A 169 -12.67 -9.79 4.45
N GLY A 170 -13.32 -9.96 3.30
CA GLY A 170 -12.85 -9.40 2.03
C GLY A 170 -12.82 -7.88 1.99
N ASP A 171 -13.58 -7.19 2.84
CA ASP A 171 -13.56 -5.74 3.00
C ASP A 171 -12.35 -5.22 3.80
N ARG A 172 -11.48 -6.12 4.29
CA ARG A 172 -10.24 -5.79 5.00
C ARG A 172 -8.99 -6.03 4.18
N VAL A 173 -9.11 -6.45 2.92
CA VAL A 173 -7.98 -6.73 2.05
C VAL A 173 -8.19 -6.01 0.73
N LEU A 174 -7.16 -5.29 0.28
CA LEU A 174 -7.15 -4.57 -0.99
C LEU A 174 -5.85 -4.86 -1.73
N VAL A 175 -5.92 -5.26 -2.99
CA VAL A 175 -4.80 -5.37 -3.91
C VAL A 175 -4.90 -4.23 -4.90
N VAL A 176 -3.85 -3.43 -4.97
CA VAL A 176 -3.80 -2.26 -5.84
C VAL A 176 -3.75 -2.67 -7.32
N GLY A 177 -4.33 -1.85 -8.19
CA GLY A 177 -4.36 -2.07 -9.63
C GLY A 177 -2.97 -2.20 -10.24
N LYS A 178 -2.85 -2.98 -11.31
CA LYS A 178 -1.58 -3.17 -12.01
C LYS A 178 -1.10 -1.85 -12.60
N GLY A 179 0.16 -1.50 -12.30
CA GLY A 179 0.79 -0.26 -12.79
C GLY A 179 0.53 0.96 -11.91
N GLU A 180 -0.22 0.79 -10.82
CA GLU A 180 -0.40 1.82 -9.81
C GLU A 180 0.54 1.57 -8.61
N PRO A 181 1.15 2.61 -8.03
CA PRO A 181 1.91 2.48 -6.80
C PRO A 181 0.97 2.15 -5.63
N ALA A 182 1.40 1.25 -4.74
CA ALA A 182 0.58 0.87 -3.58
C ALA A 182 0.63 1.93 -2.48
N ASP A 183 1.75 2.64 -2.35
CA ASP A 183 2.01 3.58 -1.25
C ASP A 183 0.90 4.65 -1.09
N PRO A 184 0.43 5.34 -2.14
CA PRO A 184 -0.63 6.34 -1.98
C PRO A 184 -1.93 5.71 -1.47
N THR A 185 -2.23 4.48 -1.90
CA THR A 185 -3.42 3.75 -1.46
C THR A 185 -3.30 3.35 0.01
N ILE A 186 -2.12 2.88 0.45
CA ILE A 186 -1.82 2.57 1.86
C ILE A 186 -2.00 3.83 2.73
N LEU A 187 -1.38 4.93 2.31
CA LEU A 187 -1.36 6.19 3.07
C LEU A 187 -2.74 6.86 3.10
N ALA A 188 -3.47 6.85 1.98
CA ALA A 188 -4.84 7.36 1.91
C ALA A 188 -5.79 6.54 2.79
N ALA A 189 -5.73 5.21 2.71
CA ALA A 189 -6.55 4.34 3.55
C ALA A 189 -6.26 4.57 5.05
N ALA A 190 -4.98 4.77 5.41
CA ALA A 190 -4.60 5.06 6.78
C ALA A 190 -5.14 6.42 7.26
N ARG A 191 -5.02 7.46 6.43
CA ARG A 191 -5.58 8.78 6.71
C ARG A 191 -7.09 8.75 6.89
N ASP A 192 -7.81 8.11 5.96
CA ASP A 192 -9.28 8.05 5.96
C ASP A 192 -9.83 7.32 7.20
N LEU A 193 -9.10 6.31 7.69
CA LEU A 193 -9.47 5.52 8.87
C LEU A 193 -8.94 6.08 10.19
N GLY A 194 -8.13 7.15 10.16
CA GLY A 194 -7.35 7.61 11.32
C GLY A 194 -6.45 6.50 11.89
N ALA A 195 -5.95 5.64 11.00
CA ALA A 195 -5.21 4.43 11.32
C ALA A 195 -3.70 4.67 11.22
N LYS A 196 -2.95 3.77 11.85
CA LYS A 196 -1.49 3.71 11.74
C LYS A 196 -1.09 2.76 10.63
N VAL A 197 0.10 2.94 10.05
CA VAL A 197 0.61 2.08 8.96
C VAL A 197 1.68 1.14 9.49
N VAL A 198 1.50 -0.16 9.34
CA VAL A 198 2.51 -1.18 9.65
C VAL A 198 3.33 -1.45 8.41
N THR A 199 4.58 -0.97 8.40
CA THR A 199 5.55 -1.16 7.32
C THR A 199 6.96 -0.83 7.82
N ASN A 200 7.99 -1.29 7.12
CA ASN A 200 9.37 -0.80 7.27
C ASN A 200 9.76 0.22 6.19
N ASP A 201 8.88 0.52 5.24
CA ASP A 201 9.09 1.63 4.30
C ASP A 201 8.93 2.99 5.03
N ARG A 202 9.64 3.99 4.52
CA ARG A 202 9.60 5.37 5.00
C ARG A 202 8.75 6.28 4.12
N PHE A 203 8.31 5.81 2.94
CA PHE A 203 7.47 6.55 2.00
C PHE A 203 7.99 7.97 1.67
N ARG A 204 9.32 8.13 1.55
CA ARG A 204 9.96 9.46 1.40
C ARG A 204 9.43 10.24 0.20
N ASP A 205 9.16 9.53 -0.89
CA ASP A 205 8.65 10.13 -2.13
C ASP A 205 7.23 10.71 -1.98
N TRP A 206 6.51 10.28 -0.95
CA TRP A 206 5.12 10.68 -0.67
C TRP A 206 4.98 11.66 0.50
N ALA A 207 6.08 12.00 1.18
CA ALA A 207 6.05 12.90 2.35
C ALA A 207 5.50 14.30 2.05
N THR A 208 5.49 14.74 0.79
CA THR A 208 4.89 16.02 0.39
C THR A 208 3.35 15.95 0.40
N ASP A 209 2.79 14.84 -0.07
CA ASP A 209 1.32 14.64 -0.15
C ASP A 209 0.76 14.04 1.16
N PHE A 210 1.64 13.37 1.92
CA PHE A 210 1.35 12.70 3.19
C PHE A 210 2.37 13.10 4.25
N PRO A 211 2.29 14.32 4.81
CA PRO A 211 3.22 14.78 5.84
C PRO A 211 3.19 13.91 7.11
N GLU A 212 2.11 13.17 7.35
CA GLU A 212 1.95 12.27 8.49
C GLU A 212 3.02 11.18 8.53
N VAL A 213 3.64 10.82 7.40
CA VAL A 213 4.74 9.84 7.37
C VAL A 213 5.97 10.30 8.14
N ALA A 214 6.11 11.62 8.36
CA ALA A 214 7.17 12.20 9.18
C ALA A 214 6.78 12.33 10.66
N GLU A 215 5.52 12.08 11.01
CA GLU A 215 5.06 12.14 12.40
C GLU A 215 5.56 10.92 13.18
N ASN A 216 6.09 11.19 14.38
CA ASN A 216 6.38 10.15 15.35
C ASN A 216 5.05 9.48 15.69
N ASN A 217 4.90 8.18 15.35
CA ASN A 217 3.75 7.29 15.61
C ASN A 217 2.74 7.06 14.48
N PHE A 218 2.95 7.57 13.26
CA PHE A 218 2.12 7.17 12.12
C PHE A 218 2.56 5.82 11.53
N LEU A 219 3.87 5.62 11.39
CA LEU A 219 4.47 4.38 10.93
C LEU A 219 4.81 3.47 12.12
N VAL A 220 4.41 2.20 12.03
CA VAL A 220 4.70 1.13 12.98
C VAL A 220 5.70 0.19 12.31
N HIS A 221 6.93 0.21 12.80
CA HIS A 221 7.98 -0.69 12.33
C HIS A 221 7.96 -2.02 13.10
N GLY A 222 8.57 -3.03 12.50
CA GLY A 222 8.66 -4.34 13.11
C GLY A 222 9.59 -5.27 12.37
N GLY A 223 9.65 -6.52 12.81
CA GLY A 223 10.44 -7.55 12.15
C GLY A 223 10.59 -8.80 13.00
N TYR A 224 11.58 -9.62 12.66
CA TYR A 224 11.91 -10.83 13.40
C TYR A 224 13.26 -10.69 14.07
N ARG A 225 13.35 -11.14 15.32
CA ARG A 225 14.61 -11.32 16.05
C ARG A 225 14.55 -12.67 16.75
N ASP A 226 15.54 -13.53 16.52
CA ASP A 226 15.62 -14.88 17.08
C ASP A 226 14.34 -15.71 16.87
N GLY A 227 13.72 -15.57 15.68
CA GLY A 227 12.48 -16.26 15.31
C GLY A 227 11.21 -15.71 15.98
N LYS A 228 11.31 -14.63 16.75
CA LYS A 228 10.16 -13.96 17.38
C LYS A 228 9.82 -12.66 16.65
N LEU A 229 8.53 -12.49 16.36
CA LEU A 229 7.99 -11.23 15.88
C LEU A 229 8.13 -10.15 16.96
N TRP A 230 8.63 -8.99 16.57
CA TRP A 230 8.57 -7.77 17.38
C TRP A 230 7.91 -6.65 16.57
N LEU A 231 7.14 -5.82 17.25
CA LEU A 231 6.52 -4.61 16.71
C LEU A 231 6.92 -3.45 17.63
N GLU A 232 7.11 -2.26 17.06
CA GLU A 232 7.49 -1.09 17.85
C GLU A 232 6.33 -0.65 18.78
N GLU A 233 6.44 -1.00 20.05
CA GLU A 233 5.38 -0.90 21.08
C GLU A 233 4.95 0.53 21.40
N ARG A 234 5.85 1.50 21.17
CA ARG A 234 5.65 2.95 21.37
C ARG A 234 4.42 3.47 20.61
N VAL A 235 4.09 2.79 19.52
CA VAL A 235 3.06 3.20 18.59
C VAL A 235 1.74 2.44 18.84
N LEU A 236 1.76 1.30 19.54
CA LEU A 236 0.59 0.45 19.70
C LEU A 236 -0.21 0.71 21.00
N THR A 237 0.26 1.58 21.89
CA THR A 237 -0.35 1.82 23.21
C THR A 237 -1.00 3.19 23.39
N GLN A 238 -0.68 4.19 22.56
CA GLN A 238 -1.03 5.59 22.83
C GLN A 238 -2.43 6.04 22.33
N ALA A 239 -3.45 5.20 22.46
CA ALA A 239 -4.85 5.63 22.29
C ALA A 239 -5.48 6.16 23.60
N ASP A 240 -4.82 5.99 24.74
CA ASP A 240 -5.39 6.28 26.07
C ASP A 240 -4.82 7.53 26.76
N ALA A 241 -3.95 8.32 26.11
CA ALA A 241 -3.25 9.43 26.77
C ALA A 241 -3.77 10.85 26.44
N VAL A 242 -4.77 11.01 25.55
CA VAL A 242 -5.30 12.35 25.15
C VAL A 242 -6.73 12.59 25.67
N ALA A 243 -7.20 11.78 26.60
CA ALA A 243 -8.51 11.94 27.26
C ALA A 243 -8.40 11.99 28.79
N ALA A 244 -7.35 12.64 29.31
CA ALA A 244 -7.19 12.95 30.73
C ALA A 244 -7.02 14.47 30.92
#